data_AF-A0AAD5MAP4-F1
#
_entry.id   AF-A0AAD5MAP4-F1
#
_cell.length_a   1.000
_cell.length_b   1.000
_cell.length_c   1.000
_cell.angle_alpha   90.00
_cell.angle_beta   90.00
_cell.angle_gamma   90.00
#
_symmetry.space_group_name_H-M   'P 1'
#
loop_
_entity.id
_entity.type
_entity.pdbx_description
1 polymer ?
#
loop_
_entity_poly.entity_id
_entity_poly.type
_entity_poly.pdbx_seq_one_letter_code
_entity_poly.pdbx_strand_id
1 'polypeptide(L)' 'MMRNFEQYPRKIIDPLGLPYDYGSVMHCHKLAFSRNGKPTIMPKNRSVEIGQRYKLSAIDARTVKL' A
#
# COMPACT_ATOMS: atom_id res chain seq x y z
N MET A 1 -10.95 -16.92 2.54
CA MET A 1 -9.56 -16.51 2.26
C MET A 1 -9.60 -15.07 1.74
N MET A 2 -9.84 -14.09 2.64
CA MET A 2 -9.96 -12.65 2.34
C MET A 2 -9.13 -11.76 3.28
N ARG A 3 -8.43 -12.36 4.26
CA ARG A 3 -7.75 -11.64 5.34
C ARG A 3 -6.72 -10.61 4.87
N ASN A 4 -6.11 -10.81 3.70
CA ASN A 4 -5.04 -9.94 3.21
C ASN A 4 -5.51 -8.57 2.69
N PHE A 5 -6.81 -8.41 2.39
CA PHE A 5 -7.39 -7.17 1.86
C PHE A 5 -8.43 -6.56 2.80
N GLU A 6 -8.58 -7.12 4.00
CA GLU A 6 -9.45 -6.56 5.03
C GLU A 6 -8.87 -5.23 5.52
N GLN A 7 -9.68 -4.18 5.44
CA GLN A 7 -9.28 -2.87 5.93
C GLN A 7 -9.39 -2.84 7.46
N TYR A 8 -8.37 -2.31 8.11
CA TYR A 8 -8.46 -2.02 9.53
C TYR A 8 -9.43 -0.87 9.81
N PRO A 9 -10.21 -0.93 10.89
CA PRO A 9 -11.10 0.16 11.28
C PRO A 9 -10.30 1.40 11.68
N ARG A 10 -10.86 2.59 11.43
CA ARG A 10 -10.21 3.87 11.76
C ARG A 10 -9.85 4.07 13.24
N LYS A 11 -10.46 3.29 14.13
CA LYS A 11 -10.18 3.35 15.58
C LYS A 11 -8.81 2.79 15.96
N ILE A 12 -8.16 2.02 15.09
CA ILE A 12 -6.89 1.35 15.37
C ILE A 12 -5.76 1.73 14.41
N ILE A 13 -6.02 2.64 13.47
CA ILE A 13 -5.04 3.15 12.50
C ILE A 13 -5.03 4.67 12.58
N ASP A 14 -3.84 5.24 12.69
CA ASP A 14 -3.61 6.68 12.60
C ASP A 14 -2.71 6.99 11.39
N PRO A 15 -3.19 7.73 10.38
CA PRO A 15 -2.37 8.18 9.25
C PRO A 15 -1.35 9.28 9.60
N LEU A 16 -1.36 9.84 10.82
CA LEU A 16 -0.50 10.94 11.26
C LEU A 16 -0.57 12.18 10.34
N GLY A 17 -1.74 12.39 9.71
CA GLY A 17 -1.97 13.47 8.75
C GLY A 17 -1.24 13.31 7.40
N LEU A 18 -0.63 12.15 7.13
CA LEU A 18 0.08 11.86 5.89
C LEU A 18 -0.87 11.32 4.80
N PRO A 19 -0.62 11.62 3.52
CA PRO A 19 -1.42 11.10 2.42
C PRO A 19 -1.13 9.61 2.16
N TYR A 20 -2.03 8.94 1.43
CA TYR A 20 -1.83 7.55 1.01
C TYR A 20 -0.64 7.43 0.07
N ASP A 21 0.30 6.54 0.40
CA ASP A 21 1.54 6.39 -0.34
C ASP A 21 1.55 5.13 -1.22
N TYR A 22 1.34 5.33 -2.53
CA TYR A 22 1.46 4.27 -3.53
C TYR A 22 2.89 3.71 -3.66
N GLY A 23 3.90 4.52 -3.35
CA GLY A 23 5.31 4.17 -3.41
C GLY A 23 5.86 3.54 -2.13
N SER A 24 5.03 3.40 -1.09
CA SER A 24 5.44 2.79 0.18
C SER A 24 5.98 1.38 -0.03
N VAL A 25 7.04 1.03 0.69
CA VAL A 25 7.57 -0.35 0.69
C VAL A 25 6.54 -1.35 1.21
N MET A 26 5.58 -0.87 2.02
CA MET A 26 4.48 -1.66 2.56
C MET A 26 3.32 -1.82 1.58
N HIS A 27 3.25 -1.01 0.51
CA HIS A 27 2.18 -1.13 -0.47
C HIS A 27 2.31 -2.47 -1.22
N CYS A 28 1.21 -3.20 -1.35
CA CYS A 28 1.19 -4.47 -2.08
C CYS A 28 1.46 -4.27 -3.59
N HIS A 29 2.11 -5.26 -4.21
CA HIS A 29 2.28 -5.31 -5.66
C HIS A 29 0.95 -5.57 -6.37
N LYS A 30 0.81 -5.12 -7.63
CA LYS A 30 -0.44 -5.22 -8.41
C LYS A 30 -1.00 -6.65 -8.54
N LEU A 31 -0.13 -7.66 -8.48
CA LEU A 31 -0.49 -9.08 -8.57
C LEU A 31 -0.54 -9.80 -7.20
N ALA A 32 -0.44 -9.07 -6.08
CA ALA A 32 -0.40 -9.67 -4.75
C ALA A 32 -1.60 -10.61 -4.52
N PHE A 33 -1.33 -11.85 -4.10
CA PHE A 33 -2.34 -12.88 -3.84
C PHE A 33 -3.23 -13.25 -5.05
N SER A 34 -2.82 -12.91 -6.28
CA SER A 34 -3.54 -13.30 -7.49
C SER A 34 -3.43 -14.82 -7.72
N ARG A 35 -4.55 -15.46 -8.08
CA ARG A 35 -4.59 -16.88 -8.45
C ARG A 35 -4.51 -17.12 -9.96
N ASN A 36 -4.80 -16.11 -10.76
CA ASN A 36 -4.97 -16.22 -12.22
C ASN A 36 -4.06 -15.25 -13.00
N GLY A 37 -3.05 -14.67 -12.32
CA GLY A 37 -2.12 -13.72 -12.92
C GLY A 37 -2.72 -12.35 -13.26
N LYS A 38 -4.01 -12.11 -12.98
CA LYS A 38 -4.64 -10.80 -13.17
C LYS A 38 -4.39 -9.89 -11.97
N PRO A 39 -4.34 -8.57 -12.15
CA PRO A 39 -4.20 -7.62 -11.06
C PRO A 39 -5.31 -7.78 -10.02
N THR A 40 -4.92 -7.82 -8.75
CA THR A 40 -5.82 -7.78 -7.58
C THR A 40 -5.94 -6.37 -7.01
N ILE A 41 -4.97 -5.51 -7.29
CA ILE A 41 -4.96 -4.09 -6.91
C ILE A 41 -4.69 -3.25 -8.16
N MET A 42 -5.56 -2.28 -8.40
CA MET A 42 -5.36 -1.26 -9.43
C MET A 42 -5.43 0.13 -8.80
N PRO A 43 -4.39 0.98 -8.96
CA PRO A 43 -4.44 2.36 -8.50
C PRO A 43 -5.57 3.13 -9.18
N LYS A 44 -6.16 4.10 -8.47
CA LYS A 44 -7.18 4.99 -9.05
C LYS A 44 -6.59 5.85 -10.17
N ASN A 45 -5.36 6.32 -9.99
CA ASN A 45 -4.57 6.92 -11.06
C ASN A 45 -3.69 5.84 -11.71
N ARG A 46 -4.04 5.46 -12.95
CA ARG A 46 -3.36 4.37 -13.67
C ARG A 46 -1.91 4.67 -14.07
N SER A 47 -1.46 5.91 -13.97
CA SER A 47 -0.06 6.30 -14.26
C SER A 47 0.90 5.98 -13.11
N VAL A 48 0.39 5.58 -11.95
CA VAL A 48 1.21 5.32 -10.75
C VAL A 48 1.59 3.84 -10.67
N GLU A 49 2.86 3.58 -10.39
CA GLU A 49 3.37 2.23 -10.11
C GLU A 49 3.22 1.88 -8.62
N ILE A 50 3.00 0.59 -8.32
CA ILE A 50 2.81 0.08 -6.95
C ILE A 50 3.61 -1.19 -6.70
N GLY A 51 4.03 -1.38 -5.45
CA GLY A 51 4.65 -2.63 -4.99
C GLY A 51 6.17 -2.69 -5.11
N GLN A 52 6.84 -1.54 -5.15
CA GLN A 52 8.30 -1.49 -5.08
C GLN A 52 8.82 -2.14 -3.78
N ARG A 53 10.01 -2.75 -3.83
CA ARG A 53 10.66 -3.40 -2.66
C ARG A 53 12.14 -3.00 -2.52
N TYR A 54 12.52 -1.87 -3.10
CA TYR A 54 13.92 -1.46 -3.25
C TYR A 54 14.37 -0.51 -2.15
N LYS A 55 13.49 0.39 -1.70
CA LYS A 55 13.82 1.42 -0.71
C LYS A 55 12.60 1.91 0.04
N LEU A 56 12.80 2.56 1.18
CA LEU A 56 11.75 3.32 1.84
C LEU A 56 11.33 4.50 0.96
N SER A 57 10.04 4.81 0.93
CA SER A 57 9.58 6.08 0.39
C SER A 57 9.90 7.23 1.35
N ALA A 58 9.74 8.47 0.88
CA ALA A 58 9.84 9.64 1.74
C ALA A 58 8.76 9.65 2.84
N ILE A 59 7.58 9.10 2.56
CA ILE A 59 6.47 9.03 3.51
C ILE A 59 6.73 7.92 4.53
N ASP A 60 7.22 6.75 4.12
CA ASP A 60 7.62 5.67 5.04
C ASP A 60 8.62 6.19 6.09
N ALA A 61 9.67 6.88 5.64
CA ALA A 61 10.70 7.43 6.51
C ALA A 61 10.18 8.56 7.43
N ARG A 62 9.16 9.30 6.98
CA ARG A 62 8.53 10.36 7.78
C ARG A 62 7.61 9.76 8.85
N THR A 63 6.81 8.76 8.51
CA THR A 63 5.88 8.09 9.45
C THR A 63 6.63 7.52 10.65
N VAL A 64 7.79 6.89 10.46
CA VAL A 64 8.57 6.29 11.57
C VAL A 64 9.16 7.34 12.53
N LYS A 65 9.30 8.59 12.07
CA LYS A 65 9.85 9.69 12.87
C LYS A 65 8.81 10.47 13.65
N LEU A 66 7.52 10.25 13.36
CA LEU A 66 6.39 10.90 14.01
C LEU A 66 5.80 9.97 15.07
#